data_AF-A0A3B8WNP7-F1
#
_entry.id   AF-A0A3B8WNP7-F1
#
_cell.length_a   1.000
_cell.length_b   1.000
_cell.length_c   1.000
_cell.angle_alpha   90.00
_cell.angle_beta   90.00
_cell.angle_gamma   90.00
#
_symmetry.space_group_name_H-M   'P 1'
#
loop_
_entity.id
_entity.type
_entity.pdbx_description
1 polymer ?
#
loop_
_entity_poly.entity_id
_entity_poly.type
_entity_poly.pdbx_seq_one_letter_code
_entity_poly.pdbx_strand_id
1 'polypeptide(L)'
;PNSLGPGELLVKYGTQEQKDYYLPRLADGREVPCFGLTGPRAGSDATSLPDTGIVCKQEVDGKEVVGIRLNFEKRWITLAPVATVVGLAFRMFDPDGLLGETKDYGITCALIPRDTEGME
;
A
#
# COMPACT_ATOMS: atom_id res chain seq x y z
N PRO A 1 13.54 11.48 -10.74
CA PRO A 1 14.12 10.56 -11.75
C PRO A 1 14.37 9.16 -11.15
N ASN A 2 13.48 8.24 -11.51
CA ASN A 2 13.60 6.77 -11.46
C ASN A 2 13.74 6.07 -10.10
N SER A 3 13.13 6.58 -9.03
CA SER A 3 12.72 5.70 -7.94
C SER A 3 11.20 5.67 -7.93
N LEU A 4 10.62 4.47 -8.05
CA LEU A 4 9.20 4.22 -7.76
C LEU A 4 8.98 4.47 -6.26
N GLY A 5 9.20 5.69 -5.78
CA GLY A 5 8.89 6.08 -4.42
C GLY A 5 7.40 6.43 -4.32
N PRO A 6 6.71 6.12 -3.23
CA PRO A 6 5.31 6.49 -3.05
C PRO A 6 5.07 8.01 -3.15
N GLY A 7 6.10 8.85 -2.99
CA GLY A 7 5.98 10.31 -3.13
C GLY A 7 5.45 10.77 -4.49
N GLU A 8 5.91 10.18 -5.61
CA GLU A 8 5.42 10.57 -6.94
C GLU A 8 3.96 10.16 -7.15
N LEU A 9 3.60 8.95 -6.70
CA LEU A 9 2.22 8.47 -6.73
C LEU A 9 1.30 9.31 -5.84
N LEU A 10 1.78 9.70 -4.66
CA LEU A 10 1.05 10.56 -3.72
C LEU A 10 0.81 11.96 -4.30
N VAL A 11 1.81 12.57 -4.95
CA VAL A 11 1.64 13.87 -5.63
C VAL A 11 0.56 13.77 -6.72
N LYS A 12 0.56 12.68 -7.50
CA LYS A 12 -0.34 12.54 -8.64
C LYS A 12 -1.75 12.11 -8.25
N TYR A 13 -1.88 11.16 -7.33
CA TYR A 13 -3.15 10.46 -7.06
C TYR A 13 -3.64 10.59 -5.61
N GLY A 14 -2.82 11.11 -4.69
CA GLY A 14 -3.21 11.30 -3.30
C GLY A 14 -4.37 12.28 -3.14
N THR A 15 -5.21 12.03 -2.12
CA THR A 15 -6.19 13.02 -1.67
C THR A 15 -5.48 14.26 -1.12
N GLN A 16 -6.19 15.39 -1.03
CA GLN A 16 -5.60 16.61 -0.46
C GLN A 16 -5.10 16.39 0.97
N GLU A 17 -5.88 15.68 1.79
CA GLU A 17 -5.51 15.33 3.17
C GLU A 17 -4.23 14.49 3.24
N GLN A 18 -4.09 13.48 2.37
CA GLN A 18 -2.87 12.67 2.29
C GLN A 18 -1.68 13.51 1.84
N LYS A 19 -1.88 14.42 0.87
CA LYS A 19 -0.82 15.31 0.38
C LYS A 19 -0.34 16.27 1.46
N ASP A 20 -1.26 16.92 2.15
CA ASP A 20 -0.97 17.89 3.21
C ASP A 20 -0.26 17.23 4.40
N TYR A 21 -0.61 15.98 4.71
CA TYR A 21 0.08 15.20 5.74
C TYR A 21 1.47 14.74 5.29
N TYR A 22 1.56 13.98 4.20
CA TYR A 22 2.79 13.26 3.86
C TYR A 22 3.81 14.11 3.08
N LEU A 23 3.41 14.98 2.15
CA LEU A 23 4.37 15.66 1.28
C LEU A 23 5.37 16.55 2.05
N PRO A 24 4.96 17.38 3.03
CA PRO A 24 5.91 18.16 3.82
C PRO A 24 6.85 17.28 4.65
N ARG A 25 6.35 16.16 5.19
CA ARG A 25 7.12 15.24 6.03
C ARG A 25 8.09 14.37 5.23
N LEU A 26 7.76 14.04 3.99
CA LEU A 26 8.66 13.41 3.04
C LEU A 26 9.76 14.38 2.60
N ALA A 27 9.42 15.66 2.41
CA ALA A 27 10.37 16.68 1.96
C ALA A 27 11.44 17.03 3.00
N ASP A 28 11.12 16.97 4.30
CA ASP A 28 12.05 17.25 5.39
C ASP A 28 12.58 16.00 6.13
N GLY A 29 12.23 14.80 5.64
CA GLY A 29 12.76 13.53 6.11
C GLY A 29 12.16 13.01 7.42
N ARG A 30 11.08 13.63 7.93
CA ARG A 30 10.29 13.07 9.04
C ARG A 30 9.63 11.74 8.68
N GLU A 31 9.28 11.57 7.41
CA GLU A 31 8.83 10.28 6.85
C GLU A 31 9.88 9.74 5.89
N VAL A 32 10.23 8.47 6.03
CA VAL A 32 11.13 7.74 5.15
C VAL A 32 10.32 6.74 4.33
N PRO A 33 10.14 6.96 3.02
CA PRO A 33 9.31 6.08 2.21
C PRO A 33 10.07 4.86 1.69
N CYS A 34 9.37 3.74 1.54
CA CYS A 34 9.79 2.65 0.66
C CYS A 34 8.63 2.20 -0.24
N PHE A 35 8.93 1.37 -1.25
CA PHE A 35 7.92 0.89 -2.20
C PHE A 35 8.02 -0.60 -2.46
N GLY A 36 7.05 -1.34 -1.92
CA GLY A 36 6.89 -2.77 -2.09
C GLY A 36 6.22 -3.12 -3.41
N LEU A 37 7.01 -3.22 -4.49
CA LEU A 37 6.55 -3.77 -5.76
C LEU A 37 7.10 -5.17 -5.99
N THR A 38 8.41 -5.31 -6.08
CA THR A 38 9.09 -6.57 -6.37
C THR A 38 8.86 -7.60 -5.26
N GLY A 39 8.43 -8.79 -5.65
CA GLY A 39 8.27 -9.95 -4.77
C GLY A 39 9.22 -11.09 -5.18
N PRO A 40 9.32 -12.15 -4.37
CA PRO A 40 10.19 -13.30 -4.67
C PRO A 40 9.86 -14.00 -5.99
N ARG A 41 8.59 -13.92 -6.42
CA ARG A 41 8.07 -14.62 -7.61
C ARG A 41 7.72 -13.68 -8.78
N ALA A 42 7.79 -12.36 -8.58
CA ALA A 42 7.37 -11.37 -9.56
C ALA A 42 8.25 -10.11 -9.47
N GLY A 43 8.93 -9.80 -10.58
CA GLY A 43 9.81 -8.64 -10.73
C GLY A 43 9.44 -7.80 -11.95
N SER A 44 9.97 -8.16 -13.13
CA SER A 44 9.68 -7.45 -14.38
C SER A 44 8.21 -7.54 -14.80
N ASP A 45 7.57 -8.68 -14.54
CA ASP A 45 6.12 -8.83 -14.68
C ASP A 45 5.41 -8.47 -13.39
N ALA A 46 5.14 -7.17 -13.23
CA ALA A 46 4.41 -6.62 -12.10
C ALA A 46 2.90 -6.95 -12.11
N THR A 47 2.36 -7.54 -13.18
CA THR A 47 0.94 -7.93 -13.23
C THR A 47 0.69 -9.31 -12.63
N SER A 48 1.74 -10.13 -12.51
CA SER A 48 1.71 -11.47 -11.92
C SER A 48 2.03 -11.48 -10.41
N LEU A 49 1.80 -10.37 -9.71
CA LEU A 49 1.99 -10.28 -8.26
C LEU A 49 1.06 -11.27 -7.53
N PRO A 50 1.59 -12.15 -6.67
CA PRO A 50 0.77 -13.05 -5.86
C PRO A 50 0.15 -12.35 -4.64
N ASP A 51 0.53 -11.10 -4.38
CA ASP A 51 0.10 -10.32 -3.23
C ASP A 51 -1.36 -9.91 -3.37
N THR A 52 -2.14 -10.07 -2.30
CA THR A 52 -3.58 -9.88 -2.33
C THR A 52 -4.04 -8.89 -1.26
N GLY A 53 -5.08 -8.12 -1.60
CA GLY A 53 -5.85 -7.32 -0.68
C GLY A 53 -7.32 -7.69 -0.79
N ILE A 54 -7.91 -8.17 0.30
CA ILE A 54 -9.32 -8.54 0.35
C ILE A 54 -10.08 -7.46 1.11
N VAL A 55 -11.06 -6.84 0.47
CA VAL A 55 -12.00 -5.95 1.16
C VAL A 55 -12.76 -6.78 2.18
N CYS A 56 -12.74 -6.33 3.43
CA CYS A 56 -13.44 -7.00 4.51
C CYS A 56 -13.94 -6.01 5.55
N LYS A 57 -14.91 -6.43 6.35
CA LYS A 57 -15.25 -5.77 7.60
C LYS A 57 -14.35 -6.28 8.72
N GLN A 58 -13.86 -5.37 9.56
CA GLN A 58 -13.09 -5.70 10.74
C GLN A 58 -13.41 -4.72 11.87
N GLU A 59 -13.35 -5.18 13.10
CA GLU A 59 -13.45 -4.30 14.26
C GLU A 59 -12.10 -3.61 14.51
N VAL A 60 -12.09 -2.28 14.54
CA VAL A 60 -10.94 -1.44 14.87
C VAL A 60 -11.40 -0.40 15.88
N ASP A 61 -10.73 -0.31 17.03
CA ASP A 61 -11.09 0.59 18.14
C ASP A 61 -12.57 0.47 18.56
N GLY A 62 -13.09 -0.77 18.60
CA GLY A 62 -14.47 -1.07 18.98
C GLY A 62 -15.53 -0.65 17.94
N LYS A 63 -15.11 -0.34 16.71
CA LYS A 63 -16.02 0.01 15.60
C LYS A 63 -15.80 -0.95 14.44
N GLU A 64 -16.90 -1.46 13.88
CA GLU A 64 -16.85 -2.17 12.61
C GLU A 64 -16.52 -1.17 11.49
N VAL A 65 -15.40 -1.39 10.81
CA VAL A 65 -14.95 -0.60 9.66
C VAL A 65 -14.78 -1.50 8.45
N VAL A 66 -15.02 -0.93 7.26
CA VAL A 66 -14.62 -1.57 5.99
C VAL A 66 -13.15 -1.22 5.75
N GLY A 67 -12.33 -2.24 5.59
CA GLY A 67 -10.90 -2.12 5.34
C GLY A 67 -10.41 -3.14 4.31
N ILE A 68 -9.09 -3.23 4.17
CA ILE A 68 -8.44 -4.18 3.26
C ILE A 68 -7.50 -5.05 4.08
N ARG A 69 -7.74 -6.36 4.08
CA ARG A 69 -6.80 -7.34 4.64
C ARG A 69 -5.77 -7.71 3.60
N LEU A 70 -4.51 -7.45 3.93
CA LEU A 70 -3.39 -7.65 3.02
C LEU A 70 -2.64 -8.94 3.36
N ASN A 71 -2.25 -9.67 2.32
CA ASN A 71 -1.31 -10.78 2.41
C ASN A 71 -0.27 -10.63 1.30
N PHE A 72 0.98 -10.39 1.66
CA PHE A 72 2.03 -10.04 0.71
C PHE A 72 3.41 -10.54 1.14
N GLU A 73 4.31 -10.72 0.19
CA GLU A 73 5.73 -10.98 0.44
C GLU A 73 6.56 -10.19 -0.58
N LYS A 74 7.38 -9.25 -0.09
CA LYS A 74 8.18 -8.37 -0.94
C LYS A 74 9.67 -8.63 -0.75
N ARG A 75 10.46 -8.38 -1.80
CA ARG A 75 11.91 -8.62 -1.82
C ARG A 75 12.64 -7.49 -2.54
N TRP A 76 13.84 -7.16 -2.04
CA TRP A 76 14.72 -6.10 -2.55
C TRP A 76 14.09 -4.70 -2.47
N ILE A 77 13.39 -4.43 -1.37
CA ILE A 77 12.76 -3.13 -1.14
C ILE A 77 13.77 -2.18 -0.49
N THR A 78 14.26 -1.24 -1.29
CA THR A 78 15.18 -0.20 -0.85
C THR A 78 14.57 0.62 0.29
N LEU A 79 15.37 0.88 1.33
CA LEU A 79 15.01 1.59 2.57
C LEU A 79 13.98 0.90 3.48
N ALA A 80 13.47 -0.30 3.15
CA ALA A 80 12.48 -0.99 3.99
C ALA A 80 12.84 -1.10 5.49
N PRO A 81 14.11 -1.39 5.89
CA PRO A 81 14.47 -1.50 7.31
C PRO A 81 14.35 -0.21 8.12
N VAL A 82 14.31 0.95 7.46
CA VAL A 82 14.25 2.28 8.11
C VAL A 82 13.03 3.09 7.64
N ALA A 83 12.14 2.48 6.86
CA ALA A 83 10.96 3.16 6.33
C ALA A 83 9.94 3.42 7.43
N THR A 84 9.29 4.57 7.40
CA THR A 84 8.16 4.91 8.28
C THR A 84 6.83 4.77 7.56
N VAL A 85 6.84 4.79 6.22
CA VAL A 85 5.67 4.64 5.37
C VAL A 85 5.99 3.77 4.15
N VAL A 86 5.07 2.86 3.84
CA VAL A 86 5.23 1.84 2.79
C VAL A 86 4.17 2.07 1.72
N GLY A 87 4.61 2.37 0.49
CA GLY A 87 3.75 2.19 -0.68
C GLY A 87 3.74 0.72 -1.07
N LEU A 88 2.58 0.08 -1.13
CA LEU A 88 2.48 -1.35 -1.40
C LEU A 88 1.57 -1.61 -2.60
N ALA A 89 2.09 -2.33 -3.60
CA ALA A 89 1.31 -2.80 -4.73
C ALA A 89 0.82 -4.25 -4.51
N PHE A 90 -0.47 -4.49 -4.72
CA PHE A 90 -1.14 -5.78 -4.56
C PHE A 90 -2.34 -5.88 -5.50
N ARG A 91 -2.89 -7.07 -5.71
CA ARG A 91 -4.17 -7.25 -6.42
C ARG A 91 -5.33 -7.21 -5.43
N MET A 92 -6.31 -6.35 -5.70
CA MET A 92 -7.42 -6.10 -4.79
C MET A 92 -8.70 -6.81 -5.22
N PHE A 93 -9.37 -7.45 -4.27
CA PHE A 93 -10.64 -8.15 -4.48
C PHE A 93 -11.68 -7.72 -3.44
N ASP A 94 -12.94 -7.69 -3.84
CA ASP A 94 -14.09 -7.46 -2.96
C ASP A 94 -15.12 -8.59 -3.13
N PRO A 95 -14.85 -9.79 -2.58
CA PRO A 95 -15.71 -10.95 -2.79
C PRO A 95 -17.14 -10.71 -2.29
N ASP A 96 -17.29 -9.92 -1.22
CA ASP A 96 -18.57 -9.67 -0.56
C ASP A 96 -19.33 -8.47 -1.16
N GLY A 97 -18.67 -7.64 -1.99
CA GLY A 97 -19.32 -6.49 -2.64
C GLY A 97 -19.58 -5.34 -1.67
N LEU A 98 -18.69 -5.15 -0.70
CA LEU A 98 -18.79 -4.11 0.32
C LEU A 98 -18.57 -2.70 -0.25
N LEU A 99 -17.89 -2.57 -1.38
CA LEU A 99 -17.65 -1.30 -2.09
C LEU A 99 -18.50 -1.15 -3.35
N GLY A 100 -19.16 -2.22 -3.82
CA GLY A 100 -20.03 -2.20 -5.01
C GLY A 100 -20.10 -3.54 -5.75
N GLU A 101 -20.45 -3.47 -7.03
CA GLU A 101 -20.63 -4.67 -7.88
C GLU A 101 -19.30 -5.27 -8.37
N THR A 102 -18.23 -4.47 -8.42
CA THR A 102 -16.90 -4.91 -8.86
C THR A 102 -16.27 -5.87 -7.86
N LYS A 103 -15.89 -7.06 -8.32
CA LYS A 103 -15.26 -8.10 -7.47
C LYS A 103 -13.74 -8.13 -7.54
N ASP A 104 -13.16 -7.69 -8.66
CA ASP A 104 -11.72 -7.66 -8.90
C ASP A 104 -11.35 -6.28 -9.41
N TYR A 105 -10.56 -5.56 -8.62
CA TYR A 105 -10.12 -4.20 -8.91
C TYR A 105 -8.75 -4.16 -9.61
N GLY A 106 -8.14 -5.34 -9.83
CA GLY A 106 -6.81 -5.45 -10.42
C GLY A 106 -5.71 -4.93 -9.48
N ILE A 107 -4.60 -4.53 -10.09
CA ILE A 107 -3.45 -4.01 -9.33
C ILE A 107 -3.80 -2.65 -8.71
N THR A 108 -3.69 -2.59 -7.40
CA THR A 108 -3.97 -1.43 -6.55
C THR A 108 -2.74 -1.08 -5.73
N CYS A 109 -2.64 0.17 -5.31
CA CYS A 109 -1.59 0.64 -4.42
C CYS A 109 -2.21 1.21 -3.14
N ALA A 110 -1.67 0.85 -1.98
CA ALA A 110 -1.98 1.48 -0.70
C ALA A 110 -0.74 2.18 -0.13
N LEU A 111 -0.97 3.20 0.70
CA LEU A 111 0.05 3.84 1.53
C LEU A 111 -0.20 3.42 2.98
N ILE A 112 0.76 2.72 3.58
CA ILE A 112 0.57 2.03 4.86
C ILE A 112 1.66 2.49 5.83
N PRO A 113 1.33 2.94 7.06
CA PRO A 113 2.33 3.20 8.10
C PRO A 113 3.15 1.93 8.40
N ARG A 114 4.47 2.06 8.58
CA ARG A 114 5.35 0.91 8.88
C ARG A 114 4.93 0.15 10.13
N ASP A 115 4.38 0.86 11.12
CA ASP A 115 4.00 0.29 12.42
C ASP A 115 2.62 -0.39 12.40
N THR A 116 2.02 -0.57 11.22
CA THR A 116 0.79 -1.34 11.07
C THR A 116 1.03 -2.80 11.48
N GLU A 117 0.13 -3.36 12.30
CA GLU A 117 0.22 -4.75 12.75
C GLU A 117 0.34 -5.73 11.57
N GLY A 118 1.26 -6.69 11.66
CA GLY A 118 1.55 -7.67 10.60
C GLY A 118 2.58 -7.22 9.56
N MET A 119 3.15 -6.01 9.68
CA MET A 119 4.31 -5.57 8.89
C MET A 119 5.62 -6.12 9.47
N GLU A 120 6.12 -7.23 8.90
CA GLU A 120 7.42 -7.85 9.25
C GLU A 120 8.54 -7.49 8.27
#